data_AF-C7Q8T2-F1
#
_entry.id   AF-C7Q8T2-F1
#
_cell.length_a   1.000
_cell.length_b   1.000
_cell.length_c   1.000
_cell.angle_alpha   90.00
_cell.angle_beta   90.00
_cell.angle_gamma   90.00
#
_symmetry.space_group_name_H-M   'P 1'
#
loop_
_entity.id
_entity.type
_entity.pdbx_description
1 polymer ?
#
loop_
_entity_poly.entity_id
_entity_poly.type
_entity_poly.pdbx_seq_one_letter_code
_entity_poly.pdbx_strand_id
1 'polypeptide(L)'
;MTRFVGRRRELAALNQVLSQVSASESTGPAGRCLVLRGRRRIGKSALVEEFAQSAGVPHVYYTAEIGIGEEPLAEFVRAVGGSDLPDADVFGDATPGNWAAAFRQLAGILPDDRPSVVVLDEVPYLMDEQGAFESVLQRAWDRELSRKPVLLLLIGSDLSMMEALTSYGRPFHQRGTELPIGPLNPADVAAMTGLGDADAFDAALITGGLPVICARWRTGEDMWSFLTRELADPFSPLTASAQLSLAAEFPDQAQARAVLAAIGSGERTFTNIARTAGGIAHSTLTRATEVLTDKRMVAAELPVSLAPSKERRYRITDSYLRFWFRFLAPHLPEIDRMRSDLTLERIRTGWPSWRGRAVEPLVRESLARLLPASGLPAAPVVGGYWTRSNDVEIDIVGADRAPVAHRLLFLGSVKWLENTPFDARDLVALQRHRDRVTADPVPLLAVSRTGATAQGLDAVFGPGDLLAPWQG
;
A
#
# COMPACT_ATOMS: atom_id res chain seq x y z
N MET A 1 -26.05 -2.41 7.09
CA MET A 1 -24.85 -2.98 6.47
C MET A 1 -24.15 -1.88 5.68
N THR A 2 -22.99 -1.44 6.15
CA THR A 2 -22.10 -0.57 5.37
C THR A 2 -21.63 -1.35 4.15
N ARG A 3 -21.90 -0.86 2.95
CA ARG A 3 -21.45 -1.47 1.69
C ARG A 3 -19.92 -1.51 1.69
N PHE A 4 -19.31 -2.66 1.40
CA PHE A 4 -17.87 -2.74 1.14
C PHE A 4 -17.55 -1.99 -0.17
N VAL A 5 -16.55 -1.11 -0.16
CA VAL A 5 -16.22 -0.24 -1.31
C VAL A 5 -14.72 -0.31 -1.60
N GLY A 6 -14.39 -0.40 -2.88
CA GLY A 6 -13.01 -0.52 -3.37
C GLY A 6 -12.53 -1.97 -3.45
N ARG A 7 -11.22 -2.16 -3.61
CA ARG A 7 -10.55 -3.47 -3.67
C ARG A 7 -11.04 -4.38 -4.79
N ARG A 8 -11.53 -3.81 -5.89
CA ARG A 8 -12.09 -4.58 -7.02
C ARG A 8 -11.05 -5.53 -7.62
N ARG A 9 -9.79 -5.10 -7.71
CA ARG A 9 -8.67 -5.91 -8.20
C ARG A 9 -8.41 -7.10 -7.31
N GLU A 10 -8.32 -6.87 -6.01
CA GLU A 10 -8.00 -7.91 -5.03
C GLU A 10 -9.16 -8.91 -4.91
N LEU A 11 -10.41 -8.43 -4.92
CA LEU A 11 -11.59 -9.30 -5.00
C LEU A 11 -11.63 -10.12 -6.30
N ALA A 12 -11.30 -9.52 -7.44
CA ALA A 12 -11.23 -10.23 -8.72
C ALA A 12 -10.14 -11.32 -8.70
N ALA A 13 -8.98 -11.03 -8.10
CA ALA A 13 -7.89 -12.00 -7.94
C ALA A 13 -8.30 -13.17 -7.04
N LEU A 14 -8.95 -12.91 -5.90
CA LEU A 14 -9.47 -13.96 -5.01
C LEU A 14 -10.50 -14.85 -5.73
N ASN A 15 -11.46 -14.24 -6.44
CA ASN A 15 -12.45 -14.96 -7.23
C ASN A 15 -11.84 -15.79 -8.37
N GLN A 16 -10.82 -15.25 -9.05
CA GLN A 16 -10.10 -15.98 -10.09
C GLN A 16 -9.43 -17.23 -9.52
N VAL A 17 -8.79 -17.15 -8.36
CA VAL A 17 -8.15 -18.31 -7.73
C VAL A 17 -9.21 -19.32 -7.27
N LEU A 18 -10.33 -18.88 -6.72
CA LEU A 18 -11.44 -19.77 -6.35
C LEU A 18 -12.04 -20.49 -7.58
N SER A 19 -12.16 -19.80 -8.72
CA SER A 19 -12.62 -20.45 -9.96
C SER A 19 -11.64 -21.53 -10.45
N GLN A 20 -10.34 -21.36 -10.21
CA GLN A 20 -9.34 -22.38 -10.55
C GLN A 20 -9.43 -23.61 -9.65
N VAL A 21 -9.76 -23.42 -8.37
CA VAL A 21 -10.09 -24.52 -7.44
C VAL A 21 -11.30 -25.30 -7.96
N SER A 22 -12.31 -24.58 -8.46
CA SER A 22 -13.54 -25.17 -8.99
C SER A 22 -13.34 -25.92 -10.31
N ALA A 23 -12.43 -25.45 -11.16
CA ALA A 23 -12.18 -25.99 -12.50
C ALA A 23 -11.09 -27.09 -12.55
N SER A 24 -10.55 -27.49 -11.40
CA SER A 24 -9.44 -28.45 -11.33
C SER A 24 -9.92 -29.89 -11.62
N GLU A 25 -10.31 -30.16 -12.87
CA GLU A 25 -10.53 -31.50 -13.37
C GLU A 25 -9.18 -32.08 -13.84
N SER A 26 -8.65 -33.03 -13.05
CA SER A 26 -7.91 -34.22 -13.50
C SER A 26 -6.37 -34.25 -13.68
N THR A 27 -5.58 -33.19 -13.49
CA THR A 27 -4.08 -33.36 -13.56
C THR A 27 -3.22 -32.55 -12.57
N GLY A 28 -3.78 -31.90 -11.54
CA GLY A 28 -3.02 -31.15 -10.53
C GLY A 28 -3.67 -31.15 -9.14
N PRO A 29 -3.00 -30.62 -8.09
CA PRO A 29 -3.62 -30.47 -6.77
C PRO A 29 -4.86 -29.58 -6.89
N ALA A 30 -5.99 -30.05 -6.36
CA ALA A 30 -7.26 -29.33 -6.38
C ALA A 30 -7.23 -28.08 -5.49
N GLY A 31 -6.40 -28.09 -4.43
CA GLY A 31 -6.27 -26.98 -3.50
C GLY A 31 -5.38 -25.85 -4.01
N ARG A 32 -5.69 -24.64 -3.58
CA ARG A 32 -4.86 -23.43 -3.77
C ARG A 32 -4.67 -22.73 -2.44
N CYS A 33 -3.48 -22.21 -2.19
CA CYS A 33 -3.19 -21.42 -1.00
C CYS A 33 -2.76 -20.01 -1.41
N LEU A 34 -3.36 -18.99 -0.81
CA LEU A 34 -2.93 -17.61 -0.92
C LEU A 34 -2.42 -17.10 0.43
N VAL A 35 -1.32 -16.35 0.38
CA VAL A 35 -0.71 -15.72 1.54
C VAL A 35 -0.90 -14.21 1.42
N LEU A 36 -1.89 -13.68 2.15
CA LEU A 36 -2.24 -12.27 2.15
C LEU A 36 -1.40 -11.53 3.19
N ARG A 37 -0.53 -10.66 2.70
CA ARG A 37 0.37 -9.86 3.55
C ARG A 37 0.20 -8.38 3.27
N GLY A 38 0.26 -7.58 4.32
CA GLY A 38 0.09 -6.13 4.21
C GLY A 38 0.09 -5.49 5.59
N ARG A 39 0.40 -4.19 5.62
CA ARG A 39 0.52 -3.44 6.88
C ARG A 39 -0.77 -3.52 7.70
N ARG A 40 -0.67 -3.28 9.01
CA ARG A 40 -1.84 -3.16 9.90
C ARG A 40 -2.81 -2.09 9.37
N ARG A 41 -4.11 -2.30 9.58
CA ARG A 41 -5.20 -1.38 9.21
C ARG A 41 -5.39 -1.12 7.72
N ILE A 42 -4.80 -1.95 6.85
CA ILE A 42 -4.99 -1.85 5.41
C ILE A 42 -6.30 -2.52 4.92
N GLY A 43 -7.06 -3.14 5.82
CA GLY A 43 -8.35 -3.77 5.51
C GLY A 43 -8.26 -5.20 4.94
N LYS A 44 -7.28 -6.00 5.38
CA LYS A 44 -7.11 -7.39 4.93
C LYS A 44 -8.28 -8.29 5.37
N SER A 45 -8.58 -8.30 6.67
CA SER A 45 -9.67 -9.10 7.24
C SER A 45 -11.01 -8.72 6.61
N ALA A 46 -11.32 -7.42 6.56
CA ALA A 46 -12.54 -6.92 5.90
C ALA A 46 -12.64 -7.33 4.42
N LEU A 47 -11.52 -7.36 3.67
CA LEU A 47 -11.50 -7.83 2.27
C LEU A 47 -11.83 -9.32 2.18
N VAL A 48 -11.24 -10.15 3.05
CA VAL A 48 -11.44 -11.60 3.02
C VAL A 48 -12.81 -12.00 3.55
N GLU A 49 -13.32 -11.30 4.56
CA GLU A 49 -14.69 -11.46 5.04
C GLU A 49 -15.71 -11.17 3.92
N GLU A 50 -15.56 -10.03 3.23
CA GLU A 50 -16.42 -9.69 2.08
C GLU A 50 -16.32 -10.75 0.97
N PHE A 51 -15.10 -11.21 0.66
CA PHE A 51 -14.89 -12.27 -0.32
C PHE A 51 -15.58 -13.57 0.10
N ALA A 52 -15.38 -14.04 1.33
CA ALA A 52 -15.94 -15.29 1.81
C ALA A 52 -17.48 -15.26 1.82
N GLN A 53 -18.07 -14.13 2.26
CA GLN A 53 -19.52 -13.93 2.26
C GLN A 53 -20.12 -13.86 0.86
N SER A 54 -19.41 -13.27 -0.11
CA SER A 54 -19.89 -13.10 -1.48
C SER A 54 -19.58 -14.28 -2.40
N ALA A 55 -18.63 -15.15 -2.04
CA ALA A 55 -18.20 -16.27 -2.85
C ALA A 55 -19.28 -17.36 -3.05
N GLY A 56 -20.25 -17.46 -2.13
CA GLY A 56 -21.34 -18.42 -2.22
C GLY A 56 -20.90 -19.89 -2.09
N VAL A 57 -19.75 -20.13 -1.45
CA VAL A 57 -19.19 -21.47 -1.19
C VAL A 57 -19.04 -21.69 0.31
N PRO A 58 -19.07 -22.95 0.79
CA PRO A 58 -18.81 -23.25 2.20
C PRO A 58 -17.44 -22.70 2.63
N HIS A 59 -17.40 -22.03 3.77
CA HIS A 59 -16.22 -21.37 4.29
C HIS A 59 -16.13 -21.41 5.81
N VAL A 60 -14.90 -21.50 6.31
CA VAL A 60 -14.58 -21.25 7.73
C VAL A 60 -13.65 -20.06 7.84
N TYR A 61 -13.93 -19.17 8.80
CA TYR A 61 -13.08 -18.03 9.13
C TYR A 61 -12.61 -18.15 10.57
N TYR A 62 -11.29 -18.31 10.76
CA TYR A 62 -10.66 -18.30 12.06
C TYR A 62 -9.67 -17.14 12.16
N THR A 63 -9.74 -16.38 13.26
CA THR A 63 -8.80 -15.30 13.57
C THR A 63 -8.00 -15.70 14.81
N ALA A 64 -6.68 -15.74 14.69
CA ALA A 64 -5.81 -15.93 15.83
C ALA A 64 -5.66 -14.62 16.62
N GLU A 65 -5.63 -14.69 17.95
CA GLU A 65 -5.43 -13.55 18.82
C GLU A 65 -4.39 -13.86 19.92
N ILE A 66 -3.65 -12.85 20.37
CA ILE A 66 -2.82 -12.93 21.59
C ILE A 66 -3.64 -12.37 22.74
N GLY A 67 -3.93 -13.18 23.77
CA GLY A 67 -4.64 -12.66 24.94
C GLY A 67 -5.05 -13.68 26.00
N ILE A 68 -5.96 -13.25 26.87
CA ILE A 68 -6.60 -14.04 27.96
C ILE A 68 -7.78 -14.87 27.40
N GLY A 69 -7.71 -15.20 26.11
CA GLY A 69 -8.69 -16.06 25.43
C GLY A 69 -8.49 -17.52 25.80
N GLU A 70 -9.26 -18.40 25.15
CA GLU A 70 -8.98 -19.83 25.25
C GLU A 70 -7.70 -20.17 24.47
N GLU A 71 -7.21 -21.40 24.63
CA GLU A 71 -6.10 -21.89 23.82
C GLU A 71 -6.47 -21.77 22.32
N PRO A 72 -5.61 -21.22 21.44
CA PRO A 72 -5.95 -20.94 20.03
C PRO A 72 -6.60 -22.10 19.27
N LEU A 73 -6.24 -23.34 19.63
CA LEU A 73 -6.83 -24.56 19.08
C LEU A 73 -8.33 -24.70 19.40
N ALA A 74 -8.75 -24.38 20.63
CA ALA A 74 -10.15 -24.44 21.04
C ALA A 74 -11.00 -23.40 20.30
N GLU A 75 -10.44 -22.21 20.08
CA GLU A 75 -11.09 -21.15 19.28
C GLU A 75 -11.22 -21.57 17.82
N PHE A 76 -10.19 -22.21 17.25
CA PHE A 76 -10.27 -22.80 15.92
C PHE A 76 -11.36 -23.86 15.82
N VAL A 77 -11.46 -24.77 16.79
CA VAL A 77 -12.52 -25.79 16.83
C VAL A 77 -13.90 -25.16 16.86
N ARG A 78 -14.09 -24.10 17.66
CA ARG A 78 -15.35 -23.34 17.70
C ARG A 78 -15.65 -22.64 16.38
N ALA A 79 -14.64 -22.04 15.74
CA ALA A 79 -14.79 -21.38 14.46
C ALA A 79 -15.23 -22.36 13.36
N VAL A 80 -14.67 -23.57 13.33
CA VAL A 80 -15.11 -24.63 12.43
C VAL A 80 -16.54 -25.07 12.78
N GLY A 81 -16.84 -25.29 14.06
CA GLY A 81 -18.18 -25.71 14.50
C GLY A 81 -19.30 -24.71 14.22
N GLY A 82 -18.97 -23.42 14.11
CA GLY A 82 -19.91 -22.34 13.76
C GLY A 82 -19.94 -21.99 12.27
N SER A 83 -19.20 -22.71 11.42
CA SER A 83 -19.11 -22.45 9.97
C SER A 83 -20.26 -23.08 9.18
N ASP A 84 -20.33 -22.78 7.88
CA ASP A 84 -21.28 -23.38 6.94
C ASP A 84 -20.70 -24.59 6.18
N LEU A 85 -19.61 -25.18 6.70
CA LEU A 85 -19.07 -26.44 6.19
C LEU A 85 -20.08 -27.60 6.39
N PRO A 86 -20.13 -28.60 5.47
CA PRO A 86 -21.18 -29.63 5.45
C PRO A 86 -21.39 -30.43 6.74
N ASP A 87 -20.31 -30.69 7.49
CA ASP A 87 -20.30 -31.47 8.74
C ASP A 87 -19.63 -30.67 9.88
N ALA A 88 -19.88 -29.35 9.91
CA ALA A 88 -19.31 -28.45 10.92
C ALA A 88 -19.78 -28.79 12.35
N ASP A 89 -21.05 -29.17 12.52
CA ASP A 89 -21.69 -29.45 13.80
C ASP A 89 -21.07 -30.64 14.54
N VAL A 90 -20.60 -31.65 13.81
CA VAL A 90 -19.94 -32.85 14.36
C VAL A 90 -18.41 -32.69 14.53
N PHE A 91 -17.83 -31.57 14.08
CA PHE A 91 -16.39 -31.33 14.21
C PHE A 91 -15.91 -31.32 15.67
N GLY A 92 -16.76 -30.80 16.57
CA GLY A 92 -16.47 -30.70 18.01
C GLY A 92 -16.65 -31.99 18.80
N ASP A 93 -17.31 -33.01 18.23
CA ASP A 93 -17.66 -34.26 18.94
C ASP A 93 -16.43 -35.08 19.34
N ALA A 94 -15.35 -34.93 18.58
CA ALA A 94 -14.04 -35.49 18.90
C ALA A 94 -13.00 -34.37 18.99
N THR A 95 -12.97 -33.63 20.11
CA THR A 95 -12.07 -32.48 20.29
C THR A 95 -10.62 -32.84 19.93
N PRO A 96 -10.00 -32.19 18.93
CA PRO A 96 -8.63 -32.47 18.56
C PRO A 96 -7.68 -32.03 19.67
N GLY A 97 -6.78 -32.91 20.07
CA GLY A 97 -5.77 -32.60 21.11
C GLY A 97 -4.57 -31.78 20.62
N ASN A 98 -4.45 -31.54 19.31
CA ASN A 98 -3.41 -30.71 18.72
C ASN A 98 -3.78 -30.24 17.30
N TRP A 99 -3.05 -29.27 16.77
CA TRP A 99 -3.24 -28.73 15.41
C TRP A 99 -3.17 -29.78 14.30
N ALA A 100 -2.33 -30.82 14.44
CA ALA A 100 -2.23 -31.86 13.41
C ALA A 100 -3.49 -32.73 13.35
N ALA A 101 -4.12 -33.01 14.50
CA ALA A 101 -5.41 -33.68 14.57
C ALA A 101 -6.53 -32.77 14.04
N ALA A 102 -6.52 -31.49 14.39
CA ALA A 102 -7.53 -30.53 13.96
C ALA A 102 -7.53 -30.34 12.43
N PHE A 103 -6.37 -30.16 11.80
CA PHE A 103 -6.30 -30.05 10.33
C PHE A 103 -6.72 -31.33 9.61
N ARG A 104 -6.46 -32.51 10.21
CA ARG A 104 -6.92 -33.79 9.65
C ARG A 104 -8.42 -33.93 9.71
N GLN A 105 -9.02 -33.57 10.84
CA GLN A 105 -10.47 -33.52 10.97
C GLN A 105 -11.06 -32.51 9.99
N LEU A 106 -10.42 -31.34 9.82
CA LEU A 106 -10.88 -30.32 8.90
C LEU A 106 -10.90 -30.86 7.47
N ALA A 107 -9.79 -31.48 7.04
CA ALA A 107 -9.72 -32.11 5.74
C ALA A 107 -10.80 -33.20 5.54
N GLY A 108 -11.18 -33.91 6.60
CA GLY A 108 -12.26 -34.90 6.56
C GLY A 108 -13.63 -34.30 6.23
N ILE A 109 -13.94 -33.11 6.75
CA ILE A 109 -15.24 -32.45 6.55
C ILE A 109 -15.26 -31.50 5.34
N LEU A 110 -14.10 -31.19 4.76
CA LEU A 110 -14.05 -30.39 3.52
C LEU A 110 -14.65 -31.20 2.36
N PRO A 111 -15.55 -30.60 1.56
CA PRO A 111 -16.20 -31.28 0.44
C PRO A 111 -15.18 -31.74 -0.60
N ASP A 112 -15.45 -32.88 -1.24
CA ASP A 112 -14.64 -33.42 -2.34
C ASP A 112 -15.16 -32.98 -3.73
N ASP A 113 -16.43 -32.59 -3.82
CA ASP A 113 -17.17 -32.38 -5.06
C ASP A 113 -17.45 -30.90 -5.38
N ARG A 114 -17.16 -29.99 -4.45
CA ARG A 114 -17.39 -28.55 -4.61
C ARG A 114 -16.33 -27.71 -3.90
N PRO A 115 -16.02 -26.49 -4.38
CA PRO A 115 -15.06 -25.60 -3.75
C PRO A 115 -15.47 -25.21 -2.32
N SER A 116 -14.47 -24.94 -1.48
CA SER A 116 -14.61 -24.39 -0.13
C SER A 116 -13.48 -23.39 0.18
N VAL A 117 -13.68 -22.53 1.18
CA VAL A 117 -12.68 -21.55 1.62
C VAL A 117 -12.30 -21.79 3.09
N VAL A 118 -11.01 -21.81 3.39
CA VAL A 118 -10.49 -21.87 4.77
C VAL A 118 -9.66 -20.63 5.02
N VAL A 119 -10.02 -19.82 6.00
CA VAL A 119 -9.28 -18.61 6.36
C VAL A 119 -8.63 -18.78 7.72
N LEU A 120 -7.32 -18.59 7.77
CA LEU A 120 -6.54 -18.40 8.99
C LEU A 120 -6.03 -16.95 9.01
N ASP A 121 -6.63 -16.11 9.84
CA ASP A 121 -6.28 -14.71 10.01
C ASP A 121 -5.34 -14.49 11.20
N GLU A 122 -4.47 -13.49 11.07
CA GLU A 122 -3.33 -13.20 11.94
C GLU A 122 -2.49 -14.45 12.29
N VAL A 123 -2.15 -15.25 11.27
CA VAL A 123 -1.26 -16.43 11.35
C VAL A 123 0.02 -16.18 12.16
N PRO A 124 0.65 -14.98 12.14
CA PRO A 124 1.81 -14.68 12.99
C PRO A 124 1.61 -14.97 14.48
N TYR A 125 0.38 -14.96 14.99
CA TYR A 125 0.07 -15.28 16.39
C TYR A 125 0.02 -16.78 16.70
N LEU A 126 -0.07 -17.63 15.68
CA LEU A 126 0.02 -19.09 15.81
C LEU A 126 1.45 -19.60 15.68
N MET A 127 2.34 -18.78 15.13
CA MET A 127 3.72 -19.16 14.83
C MET A 127 4.57 -19.12 16.10
N ASP A 128 5.30 -20.20 16.34
CA ASP A 128 6.26 -20.32 17.45
C ASP A 128 7.71 -20.21 16.94
N GLU A 129 8.63 -19.84 17.83
CA GLU A 129 10.06 -19.72 17.48
C GLU A 129 10.68 -21.06 17.00
N GLN A 130 10.11 -22.19 17.40
CA GLN A 130 10.58 -23.52 17.02
C GLN A 130 10.01 -23.99 15.66
N GLY A 131 9.13 -23.21 15.02
CA GLY A 131 8.49 -23.53 13.74
C GLY A 131 7.59 -24.76 13.77
N ALA A 132 7.07 -25.15 14.94
CA ALA A 132 6.26 -26.34 15.10
C ALA A 132 4.92 -26.19 14.37
N PHE A 133 4.25 -25.05 14.49
CA PHE A 133 3.01 -24.76 13.76
C PHE A 133 3.22 -24.77 12.23
N GLU A 134 4.26 -24.09 11.73
CA GLU A 134 4.62 -24.07 10.30
C GLU A 134 4.76 -25.49 9.74
N SER A 135 5.45 -26.37 10.48
CA SER A 135 5.68 -27.77 10.11
C SER A 135 4.39 -28.60 10.13
N VAL A 136 3.46 -28.31 11.05
CA VAL A 136 2.15 -28.95 11.08
C VAL A 136 1.29 -28.51 9.91
N LEU A 137 1.22 -27.20 9.63
CA LEU A 137 0.48 -26.64 8.51
C LEU A 137 1.01 -27.16 7.16
N GLN A 138 2.33 -27.23 7.00
CA GLN A 138 2.96 -27.81 5.81
C GLN A 138 2.51 -29.26 5.59
N ARG A 139 2.57 -30.10 6.63
CA ARG A 139 2.19 -31.51 6.52
C ARG A 139 0.71 -31.67 6.20
N ALA A 140 -0.16 -30.87 6.82
CA ALA A 140 -1.59 -30.86 6.52
C ALA A 140 -1.85 -30.45 5.07
N TRP A 141 -1.17 -29.40 4.59
CA TRP A 141 -1.26 -28.95 3.21
C TRP A 141 -0.84 -30.04 2.21
N ASP A 142 0.36 -30.58 2.36
CA ASP A 142 0.95 -31.52 1.40
C ASP A 142 0.21 -32.86 1.33
N ARG A 143 -0.37 -33.32 2.45
CA ARG A 143 -0.97 -34.65 2.54
C ARG A 143 -2.48 -34.65 2.33
N GLU A 144 -3.15 -33.59 2.75
CA GLU A 144 -4.60 -33.61 2.94
C GLU A 144 -5.27 -32.41 2.24
N LEU A 145 -5.00 -31.17 2.67
CA LEU A 145 -5.74 -29.99 2.19
C LEU A 145 -5.53 -29.72 0.70
N SER A 146 -4.31 -29.85 0.16
CA SER A 146 -4.03 -29.60 -1.27
C SER A 146 -4.74 -30.56 -2.23
N ARG A 147 -5.28 -31.68 -1.71
CA ARG A 147 -6.05 -32.67 -2.49
C ARG A 147 -7.54 -32.37 -2.51
N LYS A 148 -8.02 -31.50 -1.62
CA LYS A 148 -9.40 -31.04 -1.57
C LYS A 148 -9.59 -29.84 -2.49
N PRO A 149 -10.79 -29.62 -3.05
CA PRO A 149 -11.16 -28.37 -3.71
C PRO A 149 -11.29 -27.24 -2.67
N VAL A 150 -10.15 -26.80 -2.12
CA VAL A 150 -10.08 -25.79 -1.07
C VAL A 150 -9.20 -24.61 -1.47
N LEU A 151 -9.69 -23.41 -1.18
CA LEU A 151 -8.89 -22.19 -1.17
C LEU A 151 -8.49 -21.88 0.28
N LEU A 152 -7.22 -22.11 0.62
CA LEU A 152 -6.66 -21.73 1.91
C LEU A 152 -6.13 -20.29 1.85
N LEU A 153 -6.62 -19.42 2.73
CA LEU A 153 -6.18 -18.04 2.86
C LEU A 153 -5.43 -17.88 4.18
N LEU A 154 -4.14 -17.54 4.10
CA LEU A 154 -3.30 -17.24 5.24
C LEU A 154 -3.09 -15.73 5.31
N ILE A 155 -3.58 -15.07 6.35
CA ILE A 155 -3.49 -13.61 6.48
C ILE A 155 -2.55 -13.26 7.65
N GLY A 156 -1.73 -12.22 7.48
CA GLY A 156 -0.92 -11.70 8.56
C GLY A 156 -0.53 -10.24 8.41
N SER A 157 -0.52 -9.51 9.52
CA SER A 157 -0.09 -8.10 9.56
C SER A 157 1.40 -7.90 9.78
N ASP A 158 2.12 -8.90 10.30
CA ASP A 158 3.57 -8.90 10.42
C ASP A 158 4.21 -9.27 9.07
N LEU A 159 4.68 -8.26 8.33
CA LEU A 159 5.25 -8.46 7.01
C LEU A 159 6.49 -9.36 7.05
N SER A 160 7.34 -9.20 8.06
CA SER A 160 8.59 -9.94 8.18
C SER A 160 8.35 -11.42 8.45
N MET A 161 7.41 -11.74 9.34
CA MET A 161 7.05 -13.12 9.66
C MET A 161 6.33 -13.80 8.48
N MET A 162 5.42 -13.09 7.82
CA MET A 162 4.73 -13.61 6.63
C MET A 162 5.69 -13.79 5.44
N GLU A 163 6.68 -12.91 5.25
CA GLU A 163 7.75 -13.10 4.25
C GLU A 163 8.66 -14.28 4.63
N ALA A 164 8.92 -14.49 5.91
CA ALA A 164 9.67 -15.66 6.38
C ALA A 164 8.91 -16.97 6.10
N LEU A 165 7.58 -17.01 6.26
CA LEU A 165 6.76 -18.20 5.98
C LEU A 165 6.93 -18.70 4.53
N THR A 166 7.06 -17.78 3.58
CA THR A 166 7.20 -18.06 2.14
C THR A 166 8.64 -17.97 1.64
N SER A 167 9.63 -17.82 2.52
CA SER A 167 11.05 -17.67 2.13
C SER A 167 11.72 -18.99 1.74
N TYR A 168 12.76 -18.90 0.91
CA TYR A 168 13.54 -20.08 0.49
C TYR A 168 14.13 -20.82 1.71
N GLY A 169 13.95 -22.14 1.74
CA GLY A 169 14.40 -22.99 2.85
C GLY A 169 13.42 -23.13 4.01
N ARG A 170 12.26 -22.44 3.96
CA ARG A 170 11.21 -22.57 4.98
C ARG A 170 10.18 -23.65 4.62
N PRO A 171 9.56 -24.31 5.62
CA PRO A 171 8.58 -25.37 5.45
C PRO A 171 7.48 -25.07 4.41
N PHE A 172 6.96 -23.84 4.41
CA PHE A 172 5.81 -23.46 3.58
C PHE A 172 6.17 -22.80 2.23
N HIS A 173 7.46 -22.77 1.88
CA HIS A 173 7.94 -22.25 0.60
C HIS A 173 7.27 -22.96 -0.59
N GLN A 174 6.91 -22.21 -1.64
CA GLN A 174 6.24 -22.67 -2.87
C GLN A 174 4.85 -23.30 -2.72
N ARG A 175 4.26 -23.28 -1.51
CA ARG A 175 2.91 -23.83 -1.27
C ARG A 175 1.82 -22.79 -1.35
N GLY A 176 2.13 -21.55 -1.02
CA GLY A 176 1.23 -20.40 -1.13
C GLY A 176 1.69 -19.38 -2.17
N THR A 177 0.74 -18.85 -2.93
CA THR A 177 0.98 -17.67 -3.79
C THR A 177 0.79 -16.41 -2.96
N GLU A 178 1.78 -15.52 -2.98
CA GLU A 178 1.70 -14.26 -2.24
C GLU A 178 0.73 -13.29 -2.91
N LEU A 179 -0.14 -12.69 -2.09
CA LEU A 179 -1.02 -11.61 -2.51
C LEU A 179 -0.75 -10.37 -1.61
N PRO A 180 0.14 -9.46 -2.05
CA PRO A 180 0.44 -8.25 -1.27
C PRO A 180 -0.75 -7.28 -1.32
N ILE A 181 -1.24 -6.89 -0.15
CA ILE A 181 -2.33 -5.92 0.00
C ILE A 181 -1.73 -4.56 0.39
N GLY A 182 -1.72 -3.63 -0.55
CA GLY A 182 -1.31 -2.24 -0.35
C GLY A 182 -2.46 -1.35 0.13
N PRO A 183 -2.25 -0.03 0.31
CA PRO A 183 -3.33 0.92 0.53
C PRO A 183 -4.36 0.94 -0.61
N LEU A 184 -5.54 1.51 -0.35
CA LEU A 184 -6.52 1.79 -1.39
C LEU A 184 -5.88 2.69 -2.44
N ASN A 185 -5.99 2.30 -3.70
CA ASN A 185 -5.44 3.08 -4.80
C ASN A 185 -6.34 4.30 -5.10
N PRO A 186 -5.89 5.26 -5.94
CA PRO A 186 -6.69 6.45 -6.23
C PRO A 186 -8.11 6.15 -6.77
N ALA A 187 -8.33 5.08 -7.54
CA ALA A 187 -9.67 4.71 -8.01
C ALA A 187 -10.54 4.10 -6.91
N ASP A 188 -9.96 3.35 -5.98
CA ASP A 188 -10.67 2.90 -4.78
C ASP A 188 -11.05 4.08 -3.88
N VAL A 189 -10.15 5.04 -3.71
CA VAL A 189 -10.42 6.28 -2.97
C VAL A 189 -11.54 7.06 -3.65
N ALA A 190 -11.50 7.23 -4.98
CA ALA A 190 -12.57 7.86 -5.74
C ALA A 190 -13.93 7.17 -5.51
N ALA A 191 -13.96 5.84 -5.56
CA ALA A 191 -15.18 5.07 -5.34
C ALA A 191 -15.72 5.24 -3.91
N MET A 192 -14.82 5.31 -2.91
CA MET A 192 -15.19 5.44 -1.50
C MET A 192 -15.67 6.85 -1.14
N THR A 193 -15.02 7.88 -1.69
CA THR A 193 -15.34 9.28 -1.40
C THR A 193 -16.38 9.88 -2.34
N GLY A 194 -16.64 9.28 -3.50
CA GLY A 194 -17.50 9.84 -4.54
C GLY A 194 -16.96 11.11 -5.20
N LEU A 195 -15.65 11.35 -5.10
CA LEU A 195 -14.98 12.52 -5.66
C LEU A 195 -14.64 12.33 -7.14
N GLY A 196 -14.56 13.45 -7.87
CA GLY A 196 -14.02 13.47 -9.23
C GLY A 196 -12.51 13.23 -9.26
N ASP A 197 -11.98 12.95 -10.45
CA ASP A 197 -10.64 12.39 -10.62
C ASP A 197 -9.53 13.17 -9.90
N ALA A 198 -9.50 14.50 -10.05
CA ALA A 198 -8.47 15.32 -9.45
C ALA A 198 -8.53 15.36 -7.92
N ASP A 199 -9.74 15.39 -7.38
CA ASP A 199 -9.98 15.47 -5.95
C ASP A 199 -9.83 14.09 -5.29
N ALA A 200 -10.02 13.01 -6.04
CA ALA A 200 -9.68 11.66 -5.59
C ALA A 200 -8.17 11.49 -5.38
N PHE A 201 -7.32 12.06 -6.24
CA PHE A 201 -5.87 12.11 -5.99
C PHE A 201 -5.55 12.90 -4.72
N ASP A 202 -6.21 14.03 -4.48
CA ASP A 202 -6.01 14.81 -3.25
C ASP A 202 -6.43 14.07 -1.99
N ALA A 203 -7.59 13.41 -2.05
CA ALA A 203 -8.04 12.54 -0.99
C ALA A 203 -7.02 11.42 -0.75
N ALA A 204 -6.50 10.78 -1.79
CA ALA A 204 -5.45 9.75 -1.65
C ALA A 204 -4.15 10.31 -1.05
N LEU A 205 -3.81 11.57 -1.31
CA LEU A 205 -2.66 12.24 -0.68
C LEU A 205 -2.88 12.50 0.80
N ILE A 206 -4.09 12.89 1.20
CA ILE A 206 -4.45 13.15 2.60
C ILE A 206 -4.60 11.85 3.37
N THR A 207 -5.30 10.86 2.83
CA THR A 207 -5.68 9.63 3.53
C THR A 207 -4.64 8.52 3.41
N GLY A 208 -3.70 8.63 2.46
CA GLY A 208 -2.75 7.55 2.20
C GLY A 208 -3.39 6.30 1.62
N GLY A 209 -4.66 6.35 1.22
CA GLY A 209 -5.45 5.17 0.90
C GLY A 209 -5.77 4.29 2.11
N LEU A 210 -5.64 4.80 3.35
CA LEU A 210 -5.98 4.04 4.55
C LEU A 210 -7.51 3.90 4.67
N PRO A 211 -8.08 2.68 4.62
CA PRO A 211 -9.52 2.49 4.63
C PRO A 211 -10.22 3.16 5.80
N VAL A 212 -9.62 3.13 6.99
CA VAL A 212 -10.19 3.75 8.20
C VAL A 212 -10.34 5.27 8.09
N ILE A 213 -9.45 5.94 7.34
CA ILE A 213 -9.54 7.39 7.11
C ILE A 213 -10.47 7.66 5.91
N CYS A 214 -10.35 6.89 4.83
CA CYS A 214 -11.24 7.04 3.67
C CYS A 214 -12.71 6.82 4.02
N ALA A 215 -13.04 5.88 4.92
CA ALA A 215 -14.40 5.63 5.40
C ALA A 215 -15.02 6.80 6.18
N ARG A 216 -14.18 7.71 6.68
CA ARG A 216 -14.64 8.94 7.34
C ARG A 216 -15.05 10.01 6.35
N TRP A 217 -14.64 9.92 5.09
CA TRP A 217 -14.96 10.89 4.05
C TRP A 217 -16.41 10.69 3.59
N ARG A 218 -17.26 11.71 3.76
CA ARG A 218 -18.67 11.59 3.35
C ARG A 218 -18.75 11.67 1.83
N THR A 219 -19.61 10.87 1.22
CA THR A 219 -19.72 10.83 -0.25
C THR A 219 -20.00 12.23 -0.83
N GLY A 220 -19.13 12.69 -1.73
CA GLY A 220 -19.21 14.01 -2.37
C GLY A 220 -18.79 15.20 -1.50
N GLU A 221 -18.29 14.98 -0.28
CA GLU A 221 -17.78 16.04 0.60
C GLU A 221 -16.49 16.63 0.04
N ASP A 222 -16.39 17.95 -0.05
CA ASP A 222 -15.16 18.60 -0.48
C ASP A 222 -14.04 18.47 0.57
N MET A 223 -12.80 18.59 0.10
CA MET A 223 -11.61 18.45 0.94
C MET A 223 -11.61 19.35 2.18
N TRP A 224 -12.05 20.61 2.05
CA TRP A 224 -11.98 21.56 3.16
C TRP A 224 -13.05 21.27 4.21
N SER A 225 -14.24 20.85 3.79
CA SER A 225 -15.28 20.37 4.70
C SER A 225 -14.83 19.12 5.46
N PHE A 226 -14.23 18.15 4.76
CA PHE A 226 -13.66 16.95 5.37
C PHE A 226 -12.60 17.30 6.43
N LEU A 227 -11.61 18.12 6.07
CA LEU A 227 -10.53 18.52 6.99
C LEU A 227 -11.07 19.31 8.19
N THR A 228 -12.01 20.23 7.98
CA THR A 228 -12.63 21.01 9.07
C THR A 228 -13.27 20.08 10.09
N ARG A 229 -14.01 19.08 9.63
CA ARG A 229 -14.73 18.13 10.48
C ARG A 229 -13.78 17.16 11.18
N GLU A 230 -12.84 16.55 10.46
CA GLU A 230 -11.93 15.56 11.05
C GLU A 230 -10.92 16.19 12.00
N LEU A 231 -10.49 17.44 11.78
CA LEU A 231 -9.60 18.15 12.71
C LEU A 231 -10.33 18.71 13.92
N ALA A 232 -11.66 18.85 13.89
CA ALA A 232 -12.45 19.23 15.06
C ALA A 232 -12.54 18.11 16.11
N ASP A 233 -12.17 16.87 15.75
CA ASP A 233 -12.14 15.73 16.65
C ASP A 233 -10.67 15.24 16.81
N PRO A 234 -10.04 15.48 17.97
CA PRO A 234 -8.68 14.99 18.25
C PRO A 234 -8.53 13.47 18.15
N PHE A 235 -9.63 12.74 18.33
CA PHE A 235 -9.65 11.28 18.25
C PHE A 235 -10.01 10.77 16.85
N SER A 236 -10.18 11.65 15.87
CA SER A 236 -10.49 11.23 14.50
C SER A 236 -9.37 10.35 13.95
N PRO A 237 -9.71 9.38 13.07
CA PRO A 237 -8.71 8.55 12.41
C PRO A 237 -7.64 9.36 11.67
N LEU A 238 -7.99 10.54 11.14
CA LEU A 238 -7.04 11.43 10.47
C LEU A 238 -5.96 11.94 11.45
N THR A 239 -6.33 12.32 12.67
CA THR A 239 -5.41 12.86 13.68
C THR A 239 -4.62 11.75 14.37
N ALA A 240 -5.30 10.70 14.83
CA ALA A 240 -4.75 9.71 15.76
C ALA A 240 -4.03 8.52 15.08
N SER A 241 -4.34 8.17 13.83
CA SER A 241 -3.85 6.92 13.23
C SER A 241 -2.32 6.86 13.15
N ALA A 242 -1.66 7.94 12.74
CA ALA A 242 -0.22 7.98 12.65
C ALA A 242 0.46 7.81 14.02
N GLN A 243 -0.06 8.44 15.09
CA GLN A 243 0.50 8.29 16.43
C GLN A 243 0.45 6.83 16.89
N LEU A 244 -0.71 6.18 16.71
CA LEU A 244 -0.91 4.78 17.09
C LEU A 244 0.01 3.84 16.28
N SER A 245 0.13 4.06 14.97
CA SER A 245 1.02 3.28 14.12
C SER A 245 2.50 3.46 14.50
N LEU A 246 2.95 4.69 14.76
CA LEU A 246 4.34 4.97 15.17
C LEU A 246 4.64 4.44 16.58
N ALA A 247 3.65 4.47 17.49
CA ALA A 247 3.75 3.89 18.83
C ALA A 247 4.01 2.38 18.75
N ALA A 248 3.21 1.67 17.96
CA ALA A 248 3.30 0.22 17.79
C ALA A 248 4.56 -0.24 17.04
N GLU A 249 5.00 0.51 16.02
CA GLU A 249 6.13 0.08 15.16
C GLU A 249 7.52 0.43 15.70
N PHE A 250 7.63 1.47 16.55
CA PHE A 250 8.92 1.96 17.04
C PHE A 250 8.97 2.23 18.56
N PRO A 251 8.56 1.29 19.45
CA PRO A 251 8.53 1.54 20.89
C PRO A 251 9.89 2.04 21.46
N ASP A 252 11.01 1.51 20.94
CA ASP A 252 12.36 1.73 21.50
C ASP A 252 13.35 2.48 20.58
N GLN A 253 12.91 3.01 19.43
CA GLN A 253 13.80 3.65 18.44
C GLN A 253 13.54 5.16 18.30
N ALA A 254 13.90 5.94 19.32
CA ALA A 254 13.75 7.41 19.31
C ALA A 254 14.35 8.07 18.05
N GLN A 255 15.48 7.55 17.55
CA GLN A 255 16.17 8.08 16.38
C GLN A 255 15.42 7.82 15.06
N ALA A 256 14.80 6.65 14.89
CA ALA A 256 14.01 6.35 13.69
C ALA A 256 12.79 7.28 13.59
N ARG A 257 12.13 7.57 14.71
CA ARG A 257 11.04 8.55 14.77
C ARG A 257 11.50 9.97 14.44
N ALA A 258 12.65 10.41 14.95
CA ALA A 258 13.21 11.73 14.65
C ALA A 258 13.57 11.86 13.15
N VAL A 259 14.16 10.82 12.56
CA VAL A 259 14.48 10.77 11.13
C VAL A 259 13.21 10.78 10.26
N LEU A 260 12.19 9.99 10.63
CA LEU A 260 10.88 10.03 9.97
C LEU A 260 10.26 11.42 10.02
N ALA A 261 10.25 12.07 11.19
CA ALA A 261 9.72 13.42 11.33
C ALA A 261 10.48 14.44 10.48
N ALA A 262 11.81 14.36 10.44
CA ALA A 262 12.63 15.22 9.59
C ALA A 262 12.31 15.04 8.09
N ILE A 263 12.20 13.79 7.61
CA ILE A 263 11.81 13.52 6.22
C ILE A 263 10.38 14.02 5.94
N GLY A 264 9.44 13.74 6.86
CA GLY A 264 8.03 14.14 6.73
C GLY A 264 7.81 15.65 6.74
N SER A 265 8.68 16.42 7.38
CA SER A 265 8.65 17.89 7.36
C SER A 265 8.94 18.49 5.97
N GLY A 266 9.55 17.71 5.08
CA GLY A 266 9.90 18.09 3.70
C GLY A 266 11.39 17.89 3.35
N GLU A 267 12.24 17.50 4.30
CA GLU A 267 13.66 17.29 4.03
C GLU A 267 13.92 16.00 3.27
N ARG A 268 14.76 16.07 2.23
CA ARG A 268 15.02 14.95 1.33
C ARG A 268 16.48 14.55 1.25
N THR A 269 17.40 15.42 1.65
CA THR A 269 18.85 15.14 1.54
C THR A 269 19.40 14.67 2.88
N PHE A 270 20.37 13.74 2.83
CA PHE A 270 20.97 13.16 4.04
C PHE A 270 21.45 14.23 5.03
N THR A 271 22.15 15.26 4.53
CA THR A 271 22.69 16.36 5.35
C THR A 271 21.60 17.21 6.00
N ASN A 272 20.52 17.53 5.29
CA ASN A 272 19.44 18.32 5.88
C ASN A 272 18.62 17.48 6.87
N ILE A 273 18.38 16.20 6.57
CA ILE A 273 17.70 15.27 7.48
C ILE A 273 18.48 15.17 8.80
N ALA A 274 19.81 15.00 8.75
CA ALA A 274 20.65 14.95 9.94
C ALA A 274 20.48 16.20 10.81
N ARG A 275 20.48 17.38 10.18
CA ARG A 275 20.32 18.68 10.84
C ARG A 275 18.96 18.82 11.49
N THR A 276 17.89 18.57 10.73
CA THR A 276 16.51 18.71 11.18
C THR A 276 16.13 17.67 12.24
N ALA A 277 16.72 16.48 12.20
CA ALA A 277 16.53 15.44 13.21
C ALA A 277 17.31 15.68 14.51
N GLY A 278 17.84 16.89 14.75
CA GLY A 278 18.54 17.26 15.99
C GLY A 278 20.06 17.08 15.93
N GLY A 279 20.66 17.11 14.74
CA GLY A 279 22.12 17.00 14.58
C GLY A 279 22.65 15.58 14.78
N ILE A 280 21.90 14.57 14.33
CA ILE A 280 22.26 13.16 14.48
C ILE A 280 23.58 12.86 13.74
N ALA A 281 24.47 12.10 14.37
CA ALA A 281 25.71 11.63 13.76
C ALA A 281 25.46 10.77 12.51
N HIS A 282 26.36 10.86 11.51
CA HIS A 282 26.21 10.19 10.22
C HIS A 282 25.93 8.68 10.35
N SER A 283 26.71 7.95 11.15
CA SER A 283 26.51 6.49 11.33
C SER A 283 25.14 6.14 11.91
N THR A 284 24.63 6.97 12.83
CA THR A 284 23.32 6.78 13.42
C THR A 284 22.21 7.07 12.43
N LEU A 285 22.35 8.12 11.61
CA LEU A 285 21.40 8.41 10.55
C LEU A 285 21.38 7.30 9.49
N THR A 286 22.54 6.80 9.06
CA THR A 286 22.64 5.67 8.12
C THR A 286 21.85 4.47 8.63
N ARG A 287 22.13 4.00 9.85
CA ARG A 287 21.42 2.88 10.47
C ARG A 287 19.91 3.14 10.59
N ALA A 288 19.51 4.35 10.97
CA ALA A 288 18.10 4.71 11.05
C ALA A 288 17.42 4.67 9.66
N THR A 289 18.07 5.22 8.63
CA THR A 289 17.54 5.18 7.26
C THR A 289 17.48 3.78 6.68
N GLU A 290 18.43 2.90 7.01
CA GLU A 290 18.42 1.49 6.63
C GLU A 290 17.21 0.78 7.24
N VAL A 291 17.04 0.87 8.56
CA VAL A 291 15.87 0.28 9.25
C VAL A 291 14.54 0.77 8.66
N LEU A 292 14.44 2.07 8.37
CA LEU A 292 13.23 2.66 7.78
C LEU A 292 13.01 2.24 6.32
N THR A 293 14.08 1.98 5.57
CA THR A 293 14.01 1.49 4.18
C THR A 293 13.63 0.01 4.15
N ASP A 294 14.21 -0.80 5.04
CA ASP A 294 13.91 -2.23 5.17
C ASP A 294 12.45 -2.45 5.59
N LYS A 295 11.93 -1.62 6.50
CA LYS A 295 10.50 -1.57 6.86
C LYS A 295 9.60 -0.95 5.78
N ARG A 296 10.15 -0.56 4.62
CA ARG A 296 9.45 0.10 3.49
C ARG A 296 8.69 1.37 3.88
N MET A 297 9.10 2.05 4.95
CA MET A 297 8.50 3.32 5.38
C MET A 297 9.15 4.52 4.70
N VAL A 298 10.42 4.38 4.31
CA VAL A 298 11.17 5.39 3.57
C VAL A 298 11.68 4.79 2.27
N ALA A 299 11.47 5.48 1.17
CA ALA A 299 12.15 5.23 -0.09
C ALA A 299 13.42 6.07 -0.15
N ALA A 300 14.52 5.43 -0.55
CA ALA A 300 15.83 6.06 -0.70
C ALA A 300 16.19 6.09 -2.20
N GLU A 301 15.69 7.10 -2.90
CA GLU A 301 15.65 7.18 -4.37
C GLU A 301 16.94 7.80 -4.93
N LEU A 302 17.44 7.26 -6.04
CA LEU A 302 18.48 7.88 -6.86
C LEU A 302 17.84 8.43 -8.15
N PRO A 303 18.40 9.49 -8.74
CA PRO A 303 17.86 10.05 -9.97
C PRO A 303 18.03 9.06 -11.13
N VAL A 304 17.00 8.91 -11.95
CA VAL A 304 17.07 8.13 -13.19
C VAL A 304 17.87 8.94 -14.21
N SER A 305 19.06 8.44 -14.57
CA SER A 305 20.05 9.23 -15.29
C SER A 305 20.88 8.37 -16.25
N LEU A 306 21.50 8.99 -17.26
CA LEU A 306 22.41 8.30 -18.20
C LEU A 306 23.79 8.00 -17.60
N ALA A 307 24.12 8.57 -16.45
CA ALA A 307 25.40 8.43 -15.77
C ALA A 307 25.19 8.16 -14.27
N PRO A 308 26.09 7.41 -13.59
CA PRO A 308 25.97 7.16 -12.16
C PRO A 308 25.86 8.44 -11.33
N SER A 309 24.92 8.47 -10.39
CA SER A 309 24.74 9.56 -9.43
C SER A 309 24.75 9.03 -8.00
N LYS A 310 25.25 9.86 -7.07
CA LYS A 310 25.23 9.59 -5.62
C LYS A 310 24.20 10.45 -4.87
N GLU A 311 23.44 11.27 -5.60
CA GLU A 311 22.52 12.25 -5.04
C GLU A 311 21.22 11.59 -4.59
N ARG A 312 21.27 10.87 -3.47
CA ARG A 312 20.14 10.15 -2.91
C ARG A 312 19.15 11.11 -2.25
N ARG A 313 17.86 10.94 -2.56
CA ARG A 313 16.76 11.64 -1.89
C ARG A 313 15.89 10.66 -1.12
N TYR A 314 15.53 11.01 0.10
CA TYR A 314 14.68 10.21 0.98
C TYR A 314 13.27 10.74 0.98
N ARG A 315 12.28 9.85 1.03
CA ARG A 315 10.86 10.19 1.04
C ARG A 315 10.08 9.14 1.83
N ILE A 316 9.14 9.57 2.67
CA ILE A 316 8.19 8.62 3.27
C ILE A 316 7.31 8.03 2.17
N THR A 317 7.15 6.70 2.16
CA THR A 317 6.40 5.98 1.11
C THR A 317 4.90 6.25 1.21
N ASP A 318 4.39 6.34 2.42
CA ASP A 318 3.00 6.56 2.79
C ASP A 318 2.62 8.07 2.71
N SER A 319 1.69 8.42 1.81
CA SER A 319 1.27 9.82 1.63
C SER A 319 0.52 10.39 2.83
N TYR A 320 -0.24 9.59 3.58
CA TYR A 320 -0.87 10.04 4.83
C TYR A 320 0.18 10.42 5.85
N LEU A 321 1.23 9.61 6.03
CA LEU A 321 2.31 9.98 6.95
C LEU A 321 3.03 11.25 6.50
N ARG A 322 3.23 11.47 5.18
CA ARG A 322 3.76 12.75 4.67
C ARG A 322 2.86 13.93 5.01
N PHE A 323 1.54 13.77 4.85
CA PHE A 323 0.56 14.81 5.20
C PHE A 323 0.57 15.08 6.70
N TRP A 324 0.52 14.01 7.49
CA TRP A 324 0.48 14.05 8.95
C TRP A 324 1.72 14.71 9.54
N PHE A 325 2.93 14.30 9.14
CA PHE A 325 4.17 14.93 9.64
C PHE A 325 4.31 16.39 9.22
N ARG A 326 3.80 16.76 8.04
CA ARG A 326 3.88 18.13 7.55
C ARG A 326 2.89 19.06 8.27
N PHE A 327 1.66 18.62 8.46
CA PHE A 327 0.56 19.50 8.83
C PHE A 327 -0.06 19.22 10.20
N LEU A 328 -0.02 17.98 10.68
CA LEU A 328 -0.72 17.59 11.90
C LEU A 328 0.24 17.46 13.08
N ALA A 329 1.30 16.68 12.93
CA ALA A 329 2.27 16.39 14.00
C ALA A 329 2.78 17.63 14.74
N PRO A 330 3.18 18.73 14.06
CA PRO A 330 3.68 19.93 14.75
C PRO A 330 2.59 20.70 15.51
N HIS A 331 1.31 20.44 15.20
CA HIS A 331 0.16 21.21 15.66
C HIS A 331 -0.87 20.37 16.43
N LEU A 332 -0.53 19.13 16.82
CA LEU A 332 -1.41 18.30 17.67
C LEU A 332 -1.81 19.00 18.97
N PRO A 333 -0.92 19.71 19.70
CA PRO A 333 -1.33 20.41 20.91
C PRO A 333 -2.37 21.51 20.66
N GLU A 334 -2.48 22.03 19.43
CA GLU A 334 -3.51 23.00 19.04
C GLU A 334 -4.83 22.29 18.76
N ILE A 335 -4.79 21.14 18.07
CA ILE A 335 -5.96 20.27 17.83
C ILE A 335 -6.55 19.80 19.17
N ASP A 336 -5.72 19.32 20.10
CA ASP A 336 -6.12 18.85 21.43
C ASP A 336 -6.80 19.95 22.28
N ARG A 337 -6.46 21.22 22.01
CA ARG A 337 -7.06 22.40 22.67
C ARG A 337 -8.26 22.96 21.91
N MET A 338 -8.81 22.20 20.95
CA MET A 338 -9.93 22.59 20.11
C MET A 338 -9.65 23.87 19.28
N ARG A 339 -8.39 24.10 18.91
CA ARG A 339 -7.94 25.20 18.05
C ARG A 339 -7.50 24.71 16.67
N SER A 340 -8.23 23.74 16.13
CA SER A 340 -7.97 23.17 14.81
C SER A 340 -8.19 24.17 13.66
N ASP A 341 -8.87 25.29 13.92
CA ASP A 341 -8.97 26.44 13.01
C ASP A 341 -7.59 26.94 12.56
N LEU A 342 -6.65 27.07 13.50
CA LEU A 342 -5.29 27.54 13.22
C LEU A 342 -4.51 26.51 12.38
N THR A 343 -4.66 25.22 12.68
CA THR A 343 -4.03 24.14 11.90
C THR A 343 -4.59 24.11 10.47
N LEU A 344 -5.91 24.27 10.31
CA LEU A 344 -6.57 24.30 9.01
C LEU A 344 -6.08 25.48 8.15
N GLU A 345 -5.87 26.66 8.74
CA GLU A 345 -5.33 27.82 8.00
C GLU A 345 -3.89 27.60 7.52
N ARG A 346 -3.06 26.92 8.34
CA ARG A 346 -1.72 26.51 7.93
C ARG A 346 -1.73 25.46 6.82
N ILE A 347 -2.67 24.50 6.87
CA ILE A 347 -2.89 23.56 5.77
C ILE A 347 -3.24 24.32 4.51
N ARG A 348 -4.24 25.22 4.54
CA ARG A 348 -4.64 26.04 3.38
C ARG A 348 -3.46 26.79 2.76
N THR A 349 -2.64 27.42 3.59
CA THR A 349 -1.48 28.19 3.13
C THR A 349 -0.40 27.30 2.51
N GLY A 350 -0.11 26.15 3.14
CA GLY A 350 0.95 25.24 2.68
C GLY A 350 0.52 24.31 1.54
N TRP A 351 -0.79 24.10 1.35
CA TRP A 351 -1.37 23.07 0.48
C TRP A 351 -0.84 23.13 -0.96
N PRO A 352 -0.87 24.27 -1.68
CA PRO A 352 -0.45 24.29 -3.08
C PRO A 352 1.00 23.83 -3.27
N SER A 353 1.90 24.29 -2.40
CA SER A 353 3.33 23.99 -2.47
C SER A 353 3.68 22.55 -2.08
N TRP A 354 2.91 21.97 -1.15
CA TRP A 354 3.08 20.60 -0.70
C TRP A 354 2.48 19.62 -1.71
N ARG A 355 1.25 19.88 -2.15
CA ARG A 355 0.47 19.04 -3.06
C ARG A 355 1.20 18.75 -4.36
N GLY A 356 1.79 19.77 -4.99
CA GLY A 356 2.53 19.62 -6.26
C GLY A 356 3.64 18.58 -6.17
N ARG A 357 4.35 18.52 -5.04
CA ARG A 357 5.41 17.53 -4.77
C ARG A 357 4.88 16.23 -4.15
N ALA A 358 3.74 16.29 -3.48
CA ALA A 358 3.11 15.14 -2.85
C ALA A 358 2.58 14.17 -3.91
N VAL A 359 2.03 14.70 -5.01
CA VAL A 359 1.38 13.93 -6.08
C VAL A 359 2.35 13.19 -7.00
N GLU A 360 3.59 13.65 -7.15
CA GLU A 360 4.55 13.09 -8.12
C GLU A 360 4.69 11.56 -8.06
N PRO A 361 4.82 10.91 -6.88
CA PRO A 361 4.94 9.45 -6.84
C PRO A 361 3.70 8.73 -7.39
N LEU A 362 2.50 9.22 -7.08
CA LEU A 362 1.24 8.66 -7.59
C LEU A 362 1.09 8.90 -9.09
N VAL A 363 1.54 10.05 -9.59
CA VAL A 363 1.59 10.35 -11.03
C VAL A 363 2.52 9.36 -11.75
N ARG A 364 3.74 9.16 -11.24
CA ARG A 364 4.71 8.21 -11.81
C ARG A 364 4.15 6.78 -11.80
N GLU A 365 3.48 6.38 -10.72
CA GLU A 365 2.81 5.07 -10.62
C GLU A 365 1.66 4.91 -11.63
N SER A 366 0.90 5.97 -11.85
CA SER A 366 -0.21 5.97 -12.81
C SER A 366 0.33 5.84 -14.24
N LEU A 367 1.37 6.61 -14.57
CA LEU A 367 2.05 6.53 -15.87
C LEU A 367 2.68 5.14 -16.10
N ALA A 368 3.31 4.55 -15.09
CA ALA A 368 3.88 3.21 -15.20
C ALA A 368 2.85 2.12 -15.52
N ARG A 369 1.57 2.33 -15.16
CA ARG A 369 0.46 1.43 -15.50
C ARG A 369 -0.21 1.76 -16.83
N LEU A 370 -0.21 3.04 -17.19
CA LEU A 370 -0.88 3.55 -18.39
C LEU A 370 -0.08 3.30 -19.67
N LEU A 371 1.25 3.40 -19.60
CA LEU A 371 2.11 3.38 -20.78
C LEU A 371 2.20 1.98 -21.41
N PRO A 372 2.22 1.85 -22.75
CA PRO A 372 2.31 2.91 -23.76
C PRO A 372 0.97 3.65 -24.00
N ALA A 373 1.03 4.98 -24.14
CA ALA A 373 -0.15 5.82 -24.38
C ALA A 373 0.22 7.16 -25.05
N SER A 374 -0.71 7.75 -25.82
CA SER A 374 -0.57 9.08 -26.42
C SER A 374 0.75 9.31 -27.18
N GLY A 375 1.20 8.30 -27.94
CA GLY A 375 2.46 8.36 -28.70
C GLY A 375 3.74 8.13 -27.88
N LEU A 376 3.63 7.99 -26.55
CA LEU A 376 4.76 7.63 -25.71
C LEU A 376 4.98 6.10 -25.67
N PRO A 377 6.25 5.65 -25.70
CA PRO A 377 6.57 4.24 -25.62
C PRO A 377 6.29 3.67 -24.22
N ALA A 378 6.22 2.33 -24.14
CA ALA A 378 6.28 1.65 -22.86
C ALA A 378 7.62 1.98 -22.18
N ALA A 379 7.60 2.21 -20.86
CA ALA A 379 8.79 2.48 -20.08
C ALA A 379 8.85 1.53 -18.88
N PRO A 380 9.86 0.64 -18.81
CA PRO A 380 10.07 -0.22 -17.65
C PRO A 380 10.29 0.56 -16.35
N VAL A 381 10.82 1.78 -16.45
CA VAL A 381 11.06 2.68 -15.32
C VAL A 381 10.42 4.04 -15.58
N VAL A 382 9.65 4.52 -14.61
CA VAL A 382 9.20 5.91 -14.51
C VAL A 382 9.68 6.50 -13.19
N GLY A 383 10.65 7.42 -13.24
CA GLY A 383 11.28 8.03 -12.07
C GLY A 383 11.35 9.56 -12.15
N GLY A 384 12.26 10.14 -11.38
CA GLY A 384 12.60 11.57 -11.47
C GLY A 384 14.12 11.74 -11.62
N TYR A 385 14.54 12.94 -12.02
CA TYR A 385 15.94 13.32 -12.11
C TYR A 385 16.20 14.61 -11.34
N TRP A 386 17.35 14.69 -10.68
CA TRP A 386 17.80 15.89 -9.99
C TRP A 386 19.32 15.92 -9.85
N THR A 387 19.86 17.12 -9.70
CA THR A 387 21.27 17.37 -9.38
C THR A 387 21.44 17.76 -7.91
N ARG A 388 22.69 17.76 -7.42
CA ARG A 388 23.02 18.18 -6.05
C ARG A 388 22.59 19.62 -5.75
N SER A 389 22.76 20.52 -6.72
CA SER A 389 22.42 21.94 -6.64
C SER A 389 20.94 22.23 -6.80
N ASN A 390 20.12 21.23 -7.20
CA ASN A 390 18.71 21.39 -7.58
C ASN A 390 18.50 22.43 -8.71
N ASP A 391 19.52 22.70 -9.51
CA ASP A 391 19.46 23.61 -10.66
C ASP A 391 18.92 22.92 -11.92
N VAL A 392 18.84 21.58 -11.90
CA VAL A 392 18.09 20.76 -12.85
C VAL A 392 17.26 19.79 -12.05
N GLU A 393 15.95 19.81 -12.28
CA GLU A 393 14.99 18.86 -11.72
C GLU A 393 13.96 18.51 -12.80
N ILE A 394 13.73 17.22 -13.00
CA ILE A 394 12.73 16.69 -13.92
C ILE A 394 11.84 15.74 -13.14
N ASP A 395 10.56 16.07 -13.09
CA ASP A 395 9.59 15.36 -12.26
C ASP A 395 9.34 13.95 -12.80
N ILE A 396 9.38 13.76 -14.13
CA ILE A 396 9.06 12.50 -14.78
C ILE A 396 10.18 12.13 -15.76
N VAL A 397 10.75 10.95 -15.59
CA VAL A 397 11.77 10.38 -16.50
C VAL A 397 11.36 8.95 -16.83
N GLY A 398 11.05 8.71 -18.10
CA GLY A 398 10.86 7.37 -18.65
C GLY A 398 12.19 6.81 -19.13
N ALA A 399 12.56 5.60 -18.71
CA ALA A 399 13.83 4.97 -19.10
C ALA A 399 13.71 3.45 -19.26
N ASP A 400 14.70 2.88 -19.94
CA ASP A 400 14.83 1.43 -20.11
C ASP A 400 15.18 0.70 -18.79
N ARG A 401 15.94 1.36 -17.92
CA ARG A 401 16.34 0.84 -16.61
C ARG A 401 16.73 1.96 -15.64
N ALA A 402 16.87 1.61 -14.37
CA ALA A 402 17.29 2.51 -13.29
C ALA A 402 18.31 1.83 -12.36
N PRO A 403 19.11 2.61 -11.59
CA PRO A 403 19.15 4.09 -11.59
C PRO A 403 19.95 4.67 -12.77
N VAL A 404 20.80 3.86 -13.42
CA VAL A 404 21.62 4.28 -14.57
C VAL A 404 21.05 3.71 -15.86
N ALA A 405 20.30 4.52 -16.59
CA ALA A 405 19.67 4.16 -17.87
C ALA A 405 20.71 4.01 -18.98
N HIS A 406 20.44 3.14 -19.96
CA HIS A 406 21.14 3.22 -21.25
C HIS A 406 20.49 4.22 -22.18
N ARG A 407 19.15 4.36 -22.09
CA ARG A 407 18.38 5.23 -22.95
C ARG A 407 17.23 5.87 -22.18
N LEU A 408 17.08 7.18 -22.35
CA LEU A 408 15.89 7.92 -21.93
C LEU A 408 14.81 7.79 -23.01
N LEU A 409 13.58 7.53 -22.59
CA LEU A 409 12.43 7.28 -23.45
C LEU A 409 11.51 8.50 -23.55
N PHE A 410 11.40 9.28 -22.48
CA PHE A 410 10.70 10.56 -22.43
C PHE A 410 11.07 11.31 -21.15
N LEU A 411 10.80 12.62 -21.14
CA LEU A 411 10.92 13.48 -19.95
C LEU A 411 9.62 14.24 -19.75
N GLY A 412 9.33 14.65 -18.52
CA GLY A 412 8.11 15.38 -18.23
C GLY A 412 8.14 16.19 -16.94
N SER A 413 7.14 17.06 -16.83
CA SER A 413 6.92 17.87 -15.65
C SER A 413 5.48 17.76 -15.16
N VAL A 414 5.30 17.93 -13.85
CA VAL A 414 4.02 17.86 -13.16
C VAL A 414 3.62 19.27 -12.72
N LYS A 415 2.47 19.74 -13.22
CA LYS A 415 1.84 20.98 -12.76
C LYS A 415 0.47 20.72 -12.15
N TRP A 416 0.47 20.59 -10.83
CA TRP A 416 -0.71 20.19 -10.07
C TRP A 416 -1.28 21.36 -9.24
N LEU A 417 -1.73 22.40 -9.94
CA LEU A 417 -2.28 23.63 -9.36
C LEU A 417 -3.79 23.75 -9.59
N GLU A 418 -4.48 24.47 -8.70
CA GLU A 418 -5.94 24.64 -8.71
C GLU A 418 -6.48 25.33 -9.95
N ASN A 419 -5.82 26.41 -10.38
CA ASN A 419 -6.34 27.33 -11.38
C ASN A 419 -5.29 27.73 -12.42
N THR A 420 -4.20 26.98 -12.53
CA THR A 420 -3.08 27.35 -13.39
C THR A 420 -2.66 26.17 -14.28
N PRO A 421 -2.99 26.21 -15.58
CA PRO A 421 -2.62 25.15 -16.51
C PRO A 421 -1.11 25.14 -16.78
N PHE A 422 -0.64 24.05 -17.38
CA PHE A 422 0.72 23.97 -17.93
C PHE A 422 0.84 24.91 -19.14
N ASP A 423 1.81 25.82 -19.11
CA ASP A 423 1.95 26.90 -20.08
C ASP A 423 3.31 26.86 -20.81
N ALA A 424 3.50 27.78 -21.76
CA ALA A 424 4.72 27.85 -22.57
C ALA A 424 5.99 28.12 -21.74
N ARG A 425 5.89 28.78 -20.57
CA ARG A 425 7.04 29.03 -19.69
C ARG A 425 7.48 27.74 -19.02
N ASP A 426 6.52 26.93 -18.58
CA ASP A 426 6.81 25.61 -18.02
C ASP A 426 7.48 24.71 -19.07
N LEU A 427 7.00 24.73 -20.32
CA LEU A 427 7.61 23.97 -21.42
C LEU A 427 9.06 24.40 -21.69
N VAL A 428 9.32 25.71 -21.75
CA VAL A 428 10.67 26.25 -21.94
C VAL A 428 11.59 25.84 -20.80
N ALA A 429 11.10 25.82 -19.55
CA ALA A 429 11.88 25.34 -18.41
C ALA A 429 12.22 23.85 -18.54
N LEU A 430 11.24 23.01 -18.92
CA LEU A 430 11.45 21.59 -19.15
C LEU A 430 12.45 21.31 -20.29
N GLN A 431 12.37 22.05 -21.39
CA GLN A 431 13.31 21.95 -22.51
C GLN A 431 14.74 22.31 -22.08
N ARG A 432 14.91 23.40 -21.33
CA ARG A 432 16.23 23.78 -20.76
C ARG A 432 16.79 22.69 -19.85
N HIS A 433 15.95 22.01 -19.07
CA HIS A 433 16.39 20.90 -18.23
C HIS A 433 16.76 19.67 -19.06
N ARG A 434 15.95 19.30 -20.07
CA ARG A 434 16.27 18.21 -21.01
C ARG A 434 17.64 18.40 -21.64
N ASP A 435 17.93 19.59 -22.17
CA ASP A 435 19.17 19.87 -22.89
C ASP A 435 20.42 19.74 -22.01
N ARG A 436 20.26 19.78 -20.67
CA ARG A 436 21.32 19.52 -19.69
C ARG A 436 21.44 18.04 -19.29
N VAL A 437 20.42 17.23 -19.57
CA VAL A 437 20.36 15.81 -19.24
C VAL A 437 20.77 14.93 -20.42
N THR A 438 20.36 15.29 -21.64
CA THR A 438 20.68 14.54 -22.86
C THR A 438 20.74 15.45 -24.08
N ALA A 439 21.61 15.12 -25.04
CA ALA A 439 21.66 15.75 -26.36
C ALA A 439 20.68 15.10 -27.35
N ASP A 440 20.20 13.89 -27.06
CA ASP A 440 19.26 13.17 -27.92
C ASP A 440 17.85 13.77 -27.82
N PRO A 441 17.11 13.85 -28.95
CA PRO A 441 15.71 14.25 -28.90
C PRO A 441 14.91 13.17 -28.16
N VAL A 442 14.30 13.57 -27.05
CA VAL A 442 13.38 12.75 -26.26
C VAL A 442 12.02 13.42 -26.18
N PRO A 443 10.92 12.66 -26.33
CA PRO A 443 9.56 13.18 -26.15
C PRO A 443 9.38 13.89 -24.82
N LEU A 444 8.62 14.98 -24.83
CA LEU A 444 8.27 15.79 -23.67
C LEU A 444 6.78 15.65 -23.36
N LEU A 445 6.47 15.31 -22.12
CA LEU A 445 5.10 15.23 -21.63
C LEU A 445 4.83 16.22 -20.49
N ALA A 446 3.59 16.66 -20.38
CA ALA A 446 3.10 17.38 -19.21
C ALA A 446 2.00 16.59 -18.51
N VAL A 447 2.08 16.53 -17.19
CA VAL A 447 0.96 16.11 -16.37
C VAL A 447 0.37 17.36 -15.73
N SER A 448 -0.89 17.65 -16.00
CA SER A 448 -1.53 18.83 -15.43
C SER A 448 -2.92 18.57 -14.89
N ARG A 449 -3.18 19.10 -13.70
CA ARG A 449 -4.51 19.03 -13.10
C ARG A 449 -5.56 19.82 -13.90
N THR A 450 -5.17 20.97 -14.46
CA THR A 450 -6.08 21.92 -15.11
C THR A 450 -5.85 22.02 -16.62
N GLY A 451 -5.16 21.03 -17.20
CA GLY A 451 -4.85 20.97 -18.62
C GLY A 451 -3.61 21.78 -19.03
N ALA A 452 -3.34 21.83 -20.32
CA ALA A 452 -2.17 22.52 -20.88
C ALA A 452 -2.59 23.50 -21.98
N THR A 453 -1.91 24.64 -22.03
CA THR A 453 -2.01 25.66 -23.08
C THR A 453 -0.76 25.75 -23.95
N ALA A 454 0.33 25.11 -23.51
CA ALA A 454 1.59 25.03 -24.26
C ALA A 454 1.42 24.24 -25.57
N GLN A 455 1.98 24.76 -26.67
CA GLN A 455 2.11 24.04 -27.93
C GLN A 455 3.48 23.36 -28.02
N GLY A 456 3.55 22.15 -28.58
CA GLY A 456 4.82 21.42 -28.79
C GLY A 456 5.17 20.39 -27.72
N LEU A 457 4.22 20.02 -26.86
CA LEU A 457 4.31 18.79 -26.05
C LEU A 457 3.93 17.58 -26.90
N ASP A 458 4.62 16.45 -26.69
CA ASP A 458 4.30 15.19 -27.36
C ASP A 458 3.09 14.50 -26.71
N ALA A 459 2.88 14.71 -25.40
CA ALA A 459 1.73 14.19 -24.68
C ALA A 459 1.32 15.09 -23.51
N VAL A 460 0.02 15.10 -23.20
CA VAL A 460 -0.56 15.74 -22.02
C VAL A 460 -1.48 14.75 -21.33
N PHE A 461 -1.32 14.58 -20.02
CA PHE A 461 -2.19 13.73 -19.21
C PHE A 461 -2.88 14.56 -18.12
N GLY A 462 -4.19 14.41 -18.02
CA GLY A 462 -5.02 14.96 -16.96
C GLY A 462 -5.33 13.93 -15.87
N PRO A 463 -6.04 14.35 -14.80
CA PRO A 463 -6.39 13.46 -13.69
C PRO A 463 -7.16 12.20 -14.12
N GLY A 464 -8.07 12.30 -15.09
CA GLY A 464 -8.83 11.15 -15.60
C GLY A 464 -7.96 10.11 -16.31
N ASP A 465 -7.00 10.56 -17.11
CA ASP A 465 -6.03 9.66 -17.77
C ASP A 465 -5.19 8.91 -16.75
N LEU A 466 -4.82 9.58 -15.65
CA LEU A 466 -4.05 8.98 -14.56
C LEU A 466 -4.89 8.06 -13.67
N LEU A 467 -6.20 8.30 -13.55
CA LEU A 467 -7.10 7.49 -12.73
C LEU A 467 -7.53 6.19 -13.44
N ALA A 468 -7.77 6.25 -14.75
CA ALA A 468 -8.20 5.13 -15.58
C ALA A 468 -7.41 3.82 -15.36
N PRO A 469 -6.06 3.80 -15.34
CA PRO A 469 -5.29 2.56 -15.16
C PRO A 469 -5.41 1.93 -13.77
N TRP A 470 -6.17 2.52 -12.84
CA TRP A 470 -6.45 1.99 -11.51
C TRP A 470 -7.81 1.32 -11.38
N GLN A 471 -8.71 1.52 -12.34
CA GLN A 471 -10.10 1.06 -12.25
C GLN A 471 -10.30 -0.41 -12.64
N GLY A 472 -9.43 -0.94 -13.50
CA GLY A 472 -9.50 -2.30 -14.06
C GLY A 472 -8.92 -3.38 -13.17
#